data_AF-A0A2V5W772-F1
#
_entry.id   AF-A0A2V5W772-F1
#
_cell.length_a   1.000
_cell.length_b   1.000
_cell.length_c   1.000
_cell.angle_alpha   90.00
_cell.angle_beta   90.00
_cell.angle_gamma   90.00
#
_symmetry.space_group_name_H-M   'P 1'
#
loop_
_entity.id
_entity.type
_entity.pdbx_description
1 polymer ?
#
loop_
_entity_poly.entity_id
_entity_poly.type
_entity_poly.pdbx_seq_one_letter_code
_entity_poly.pdbx_strand_id
1 'polypeptide(L)'
;MKNVAPAIFPPNGIGDAKPANQAVLDWVHEIAALTEPENIFWCDGSERENEFLIAESLKQNVLIELNQKKVPRSYLHRSDPNDVARVEQFTFVCTPTKEEAGPTNNWAEPGETYTKLRGLLKGAMRGRTLFAIPYIMGPPDS
;
A
#
# COMPACT_ATOMS: atom_id res chain seq x y z
N MET A 1 -17.95 -4.00 9.76
CA MET A 1 -16.75 -4.77 9.37
C MET A 1 -15.87 -4.92 10.60
N LYS A 2 -15.52 -6.15 11.01
CA LYS A 2 -14.42 -6.36 11.96
C LYS A 2 -13.17 -5.74 11.33
N ASN A 3 -12.34 -5.02 12.09
CA ASN A 3 -11.21 -4.28 11.55
C ASN A 3 -10.26 -5.24 10.81
N VAL A 4 -10.35 -5.26 9.48
CA VAL A 4 -9.61 -6.17 8.60
C VAL A 4 -8.22 -5.56 8.44
N ALA A 5 -7.22 -5.98 9.20
CA ALA A 5 -5.87 -5.42 9.32
C ALA A 5 -5.70 -4.23 10.29
N PRO A 6 -5.73 -4.48 11.61
CA PRO A 6 -5.32 -3.49 12.61
C PRO A 6 -3.83 -3.10 12.46
N ALA A 7 -3.47 -1.93 12.97
CA ALA A 7 -2.09 -1.47 13.01
C ALA A 7 -1.15 -2.49 13.68
N ILE A 8 0.05 -2.62 13.12
CA ILE A 8 1.11 -3.50 13.62
C ILE A 8 2.24 -2.68 14.22
N PHE A 9 2.88 -3.21 15.25
CA PHE A 9 3.96 -2.54 15.97
C PHE A 9 5.19 -3.45 15.99
N PRO A 10 6.18 -3.18 15.12
CA PRO A 10 7.38 -4.01 15.05
C PRO A 10 8.28 -3.84 16.29
N PRO A 11 9.13 -4.84 16.58
CA PRO A 11 10.25 -4.64 17.49
C PRO A 11 11.29 -3.68 16.89
N ASN A 12 12.18 -3.14 17.73
CA ASN A 12 13.24 -2.22 17.30
C ASN A 12 14.08 -2.78 16.13
N GLY A 13 14.41 -1.90 15.18
CA GLY A 13 15.18 -2.23 13.98
C GLY A 13 14.38 -2.96 12.89
N ILE A 14 13.06 -2.76 12.84
CA ILE A 14 12.18 -3.16 11.74
C ILE A 14 11.18 -2.02 11.52
N GLY A 15 10.96 -1.61 10.27
CA GLY A 15 9.99 -0.55 9.94
C GLY A 15 10.45 0.87 10.27
N ASP A 16 11.74 1.07 10.52
CA ASP A 16 12.36 2.35 10.92
C ASP A 16 13.38 2.89 9.90
N ALA A 17 13.43 2.32 8.69
CA ALA A 17 14.35 2.69 7.60
C ALA A 17 13.98 4.01 6.89
N LYS A 18 13.81 5.06 7.70
CA LYS A 18 13.45 6.40 7.24
C LYS A 18 14.56 6.97 6.33
N PRO A 19 14.24 7.48 5.14
CA PRO A 19 15.24 8.04 4.24
C PRO A 19 15.73 9.41 4.72
N ALA A 20 16.91 9.82 4.26
CA ALA A 20 17.43 11.17 4.49
C ALA A 20 16.80 12.23 3.55
N ASN A 21 16.07 11.81 2.50
CA ASN A 21 15.49 12.72 1.52
C ASN A 21 14.28 13.48 2.09
N GLN A 22 14.45 14.78 2.34
CA GLN A 22 13.42 15.61 2.96
C GLN A 22 12.11 15.67 2.17
N ALA A 23 12.16 15.68 0.83
CA ALA A 23 10.94 15.74 0.01
C ALA A 23 10.08 14.48 0.21
N VAL A 24 10.70 13.32 0.36
CA VAL A 24 9.98 12.06 0.66
C VAL A 24 9.38 12.11 2.06
N LEU A 25 10.12 12.64 3.03
CA LEU A 25 9.63 12.76 4.41
C LEU A 25 8.42 13.68 4.51
N ASP A 26 8.50 14.84 3.88
CA ASP A 26 7.43 15.83 3.85
C ASP A 26 6.18 15.26 3.18
N TRP A 27 6.35 14.56 2.05
CA TRP A 27 5.25 13.91 1.36
C TRP A 27 4.58 12.82 2.19
N VAL A 28 5.35 11.91 2.81
CA VAL A 28 4.78 10.86 3.67
C VAL A 28 4.06 11.48 4.87
N HIS A 29 4.59 12.56 5.46
CA HIS A 29 3.90 13.28 6.52
C HIS A 29 2.60 13.95 6.04
N GLU A 30 2.56 14.51 4.83
CA GLU A 30 1.33 15.06 4.24
C GLU A 30 0.27 13.95 4.08
N ILE A 31 0.66 12.79 3.55
CA ILE A 31 -0.23 11.65 3.38
C ILE A 31 -0.70 11.14 4.74
N ALA A 32 0.18 11.00 5.72
CA ALA A 32 -0.20 10.59 7.08
C ALA A 32 -1.18 11.58 7.73
N ALA A 33 -0.97 12.88 7.55
CA ALA A 33 -1.89 13.90 8.05
C ALA A 33 -3.27 13.82 7.37
N LEU A 34 -3.33 13.45 6.09
CA LEU A 34 -4.58 13.24 5.36
C LEU A 34 -5.29 11.95 5.79
N THR A 35 -4.57 10.83 5.83
CA THR A 35 -5.18 9.50 6.02
C THR A 35 -5.35 9.09 7.47
N GLU A 36 -4.70 9.79 8.41
CA GLU A 36 -4.74 9.57 9.86
C GLU A 36 -4.43 8.11 10.27
N PRO A 37 -3.27 7.55 9.87
CA PRO A 37 -2.87 6.21 10.29
C PRO A 37 -2.49 6.18 11.78
N GLU A 38 -2.49 4.99 12.37
CA GLU A 38 -2.02 4.79 13.75
C GLU A 38 -0.50 4.95 13.86
N ASN A 39 0.23 4.46 12.87
CA ASN A 39 1.68 4.56 12.77
C ASN A 39 2.16 4.51 11.32
N ILE A 40 3.40 4.95 11.10
CA ILE A 40 4.10 4.85 9.83
C ILE A 40 5.16 3.75 9.95
N PHE A 41 5.22 2.87 8.96
CA PHE A 41 6.21 1.80 8.85
C PHE A 41 7.07 2.05 7.61
N TRP A 42 8.36 2.29 7.80
CA TRP A 42 9.33 2.56 6.74
C TRP A 42 10.00 1.27 6.31
N CYS A 43 9.63 0.77 5.13
CA CYS A 43 10.09 -0.53 4.66
C CYS A 43 11.55 -0.52 4.20
N ASP A 44 12.29 -1.59 4.52
CA ASP A 44 13.67 -1.81 4.09
C ASP A 44 13.86 -3.00 3.13
N GLY A 45 12.86 -3.87 3.00
CA GLY A 45 12.92 -5.06 2.14
C GLY A 45 13.84 -6.18 2.66
N SER A 46 14.28 -6.10 3.92
CA SER A 46 15.11 -7.12 4.56
C SER A 46 14.34 -8.42 4.82
N GLU A 47 15.07 -9.52 4.98
CA GLU A 47 14.44 -10.81 5.34
C GLU A 47 13.76 -10.75 6.71
N ARG A 48 14.34 -10.01 7.68
CA ARG A 48 13.75 -9.84 9.01
C ARG A 48 12.42 -9.09 8.95
N GLU A 49 12.33 -8.06 8.11
CA GLU A 49 11.07 -7.36 7.84
C GLU A 49 10.03 -8.30 7.21
N ASN A 50 10.43 -9.04 6.17
CA ASN A 50 9.57 -10.00 5.49
C ASN A 50 9.01 -11.06 6.46
N GLU A 51 9.86 -11.68 7.27
CA GLU A 51 9.46 -12.64 8.30
C GLU A 51 8.45 -12.05 9.29
N PHE A 52 8.67 -10.81 9.74
CA PHE A 52 7.76 -10.12 10.63
C PHE A 52 6.38 -9.86 9.99
N LEU A 53 6.36 -9.35 8.75
CA LEU A 53 5.12 -9.03 8.04
C LEU A 53 4.30 -10.29 7.71
N ILE A 54 4.97 -11.40 7.36
CA ILE A 54 4.32 -12.69 7.17
C ILE A 54 3.73 -13.20 8.48
N ALA A 55 4.48 -13.14 9.59
CA ALA A 55 3.99 -13.58 10.90
C ALA A 55 2.74 -12.79 11.34
N GLU A 56 2.74 -11.47 11.17
CA GLU A 56 1.57 -10.64 11.47
C GLU A 56 0.40 -10.95 10.52
N SER A 57 0.66 -11.22 9.24
CA SER A 57 -0.38 -11.58 8.28
C SER A 57 -1.04 -12.92 8.59
N LEU A 58 -0.28 -13.91 9.07
CA LEU A 58 -0.81 -15.20 9.54
C LEU A 58 -1.66 -15.02 10.81
N LYS A 59 -1.16 -14.26 11.78
CA LYS A 59 -1.88 -13.94 13.03
C LYS A 59 -3.20 -13.21 12.77
N GLN A 60 -3.24 -12.36 11.75
CA GLN A 60 -4.44 -11.63 11.34
C GLN A 60 -5.36 -12.44 10.41
N ASN A 61 -5.00 -13.68 10.07
CA ASN A 61 -5.70 -14.55 9.11
C ASN A 61 -5.84 -13.94 7.71
N VAL A 62 -4.93 -13.04 7.33
CA VAL A 62 -4.81 -12.54 5.96
C VAL A 62 -4.18 -13.62 5.08
N LEU A 63 -3.21 -14.34 5.62
CA LEU A 63 -2.53 -15.46 4.96
C LEU A 63 -2.86 -16.79 5.63
N ILE A 64 -2.81 -17.85 4.82
CA ILE A 64 -2.86 -19.24 5.25
C ILE A 64 -1.52 -19.87 4.89
N GLU A 65 -0.83 -20.45 5.88
CA GLU A 65 0.41 -21.18 5.65
C GLU A 65 0.13 -22.47 4.85
N LEU A 66 0.89 -22.69 3.77
CA LEU A 66 0.82 -23.92 2.99
C LEU A 66 1.69 -25.02 3.61
N ASN A 67 1.63 -26.23 3.04
CA ASN A 67 2.45 -27.34 3.52
C ASN A 67 3.95 -27.07 3.24
N GLN A 68 4.69 -26.71 4.29
CA GLN A 68 6.10 -26.32 4.18
C GLN A 68 7.04 -27.46 3.73
N LYS A 69 6.64 -28.74 3.85
CA LYS A 69 7.42 -29.86 3.31
C LYS A 69 7.27 -30.00 1.79
N LYS A 70 6.15 -29.52 1.22
CA LYS A 70 5.85 -29.62 -0.21
C LYS A 70 6.17 -28.34 -0.97
N VAL A 71 5.85 -27.19 -0.37
CA VAL A 71 5.99 -25.85 -0.93
C VAL A 71 6.50 -24.90 0.17
N PRO A 72 7.81 -24.91 0.46
CA PRO A 72 8.38 -24.08 1.51
C PRO A 72 8.19 -22.58 1.21
N ARG A 73 8.11 -21.77 2.26
CA ARG A 73 7.94 -20.30 2.23
C ARG A 73 6.77 -19.83 1.37
N SER A 74 5.71 -20.65 1.30
CA SER A 74 4.54 -20.38 0.46
C SER A 74 3.27 -20.21 1.29
N TYR A 75 2.42 -19.27 0.86
CA TYR A 75 1.21 -18.84 1.57
C TYR A 75 0.05 -18.66 0.59
N LEU A 76 -1.18 -18.81 1.09
CA LEU A 76 -2.41 -18.56 0.34
C LEU A 76 -3.15 -17.36 0.93
N HIS A 77 -3.46 -16.38 0.10
CA HIS A 77 -4.44 -15.34 0.39
C HIS A 77 -5.74 -15.62 -0.39
N ARG A 78 -6.89 -15.30 0.20
CA ARG A 78 -8.19 -15.32 -0.48
C ARG A 78 -8.82 -13.94 -0.33
N SER A 79 -8.98 -13.22 -1.42
CA SER A 79 -9.55 -11.88 -1.43
C SER A 79 -11.07 -11.90 -1.24
N ASP A 80 -11.65 -10.72 -1.01
CA ASP A 80 -13.10 -10.55 -1.01
C ASP A 80 -13.65 -10.86 -2.42
N PRO A 81 -14.79 -11.56 -2.56
CA PRO A 81 -15.36 -11.88 -3.88
C PRO A 81 -15.70 -10.66 -4.73
N ASN A 82 -15.83 -9.47 -4.14
CA ASN A 82 -16.04 -8.22 -4.86
C ASN A 82 -14.75 -7.55 -5.35
N ASP A 83 -13.58 -8.08 -4.97
CA ASP A 83 -12.25 -7.56 -5.31
C ASP A 83 -11.31 -8.70 -5.77
N VAL A 84 -11.55 -9.17 -6.99
CA VAL A 84 -10.87 -10.35 -7.57
C VAL A 84 -10.16 -10.06 -8.89
N ALA A 85 -10.35 -8.87 -9.45
CA ALA A 85 -9.81 -8.47 -10.74
C ALA A 85 -9.69 -6.94 -10.83
N ARG A 86 -8.91 -6.47 -11.80
CA ARG A 86 -8.83 -5.04 -12.10
C ARG A 86 -10.21 -4.49 -12.47
N VAL A 87 -10.52 -3.30 -11.97
CA VAL A 87 -11.80 -2.63 -12.25
C VAL A 87 -11.57 -1.55 -13.31
N GLU A 88 -11.56 -1.96 -14.58
CA GLU A 88 -11.19 -1.09 -15.71
C GLU A 88 -12.05 0.18 -15.78
N GLN A 89 -13.36 0.07 -15.50
CA GLN A 89 -14.30 1.21 -15.46
C GLN A 89 -13.97 2.29 -14.41
N PHE A 90 -13.12 1.99 -13.42
CA PHE A 90 -12.64 2.94 -12.40
C PHE A 90 -11.12 3.17 -12.47
N THR A 91 -10.49 2.79 -13.58
CA THR A 91 -9.08 3.12 -13.87
C THR A 91 -9.04 4.34 -14.77
N PHE A 92 -8.41 5.44 -14.34
CA PHE A 92 -8.43 6.73 -15.05
C PHE A 92 -7.04 7.24 -15.41
N VAL A 93 -6.94 7.91 -16.55
CA VAL A 93 -5.79 8.73 -16.96
C VAL A 93 -6.19 10.20 -16.83
N CYS A 94 -5.64 10.89 -15.83
CA CYS A 94 -6.01 12.27 -15.48
C CYS A 94 -5.00 13.27 -16.08
N THR A 95 -4.89 13.30 -17.39
CA THR A 95 -4.14 14.34 -18.12
C THR A 95 -4.89 15.69 -18.08
N PRO A 96 -4.21 16.84 -18.28
CA PRO A 96 -4.87 18.15 -18.36
C PRO A 96 -6.03 18.22 -19.34
N THR A 97 -5.94 17.52 -20.48
CA THR A 97 -6.99 17.45 -21.49
C THR A 97 -7.40 16.01 -21.79
N LYS A 98 -8.62 15.83 -22.28
CA LYS A 98 -9.17 14.51 -22.64
C LYS A 98 -8.46 13.92 -23.85
N GLU A 99 -8.05 14.78 -24.77
CA GLU A 99 -7.38 14.41 -26.01
C GLU A 99 -6.02 13.77 -25.73
N GLU A 100 -5.28 14.25 -24.74
CA GLU A 100 -3.99 13.67 -24.30
C GLU A 100 -4.14 12.26 -23.71
N ALA A 101 -5.25 11.95 -23.02
CA ALA A 101 -5.52 10.59 -22.58
C ALA A 101 -5.82 9.66 -23.76
N GLY A 102 -6.38 10.20 -24.85
CA GLY A 102 -6.67 9.45 -26.06
C GLY A 102 -7.91 8.54 -25.94
N PRO A 103 -8.32 7.92 -27.06
CA PRO A 103 -9.61 7.22 -27.17
C PRO A 103 -9.64 5.85 -26.48
N THR A 104 -8.49 5.33 -26.03
CA THR A 104 -8.37 4.01 -25.39
C THR A 104 -8.42 4.06 -23.86
N ASN A 105 -8.47 5.26 -23.27
CA ASN A 105 -8.39 5.47 -21.83
C ASN A 105 -9.67 6.09 -21.27
N ASN A 106 -10.00 5.78 -20.02
CA ASN A 106 -10.98 6.57 -19.28
C ASN A 106 -10.30 7.84 -18.81
N TRP A 107 -10.76 8.99 -19.30
CA TRP A 107 -10.30 10.28 -18.82
C TRP A 107 -11.26 10.82 -17.75
N ALA A 108 -10.69 11.43 -16.71
CA ALA A 108 -11.43 12.20 -15.72
C ALA A 108 -10.71 13.54 -15.50
N GLU A 109 -11.49 14.60 -15.28
CA GLU A 109 -10.92 15.93 -15.04
C GLU A 109 -10.03 15.87 -13.77
N PRO A 110 -8.74 16.28 -13.88
CA PRO A 110 -7.80 16.12 -12.78
C PRO A 110 -8.25 16.78 -11.47
N GLY A 111 -8.66 18.05 -11.50
CA GLY A 111 -9.03 18.81 -10.30
C GLY A 111 -10.19 18.18 -9.52
N GLU A 112 -11.26 17.81 -10.20
CA GLU A 112 -12.42 17.11 -9.65
C GLU A 112 -12.01 15.75 -9.09
N THR A 113 -11.16 15.01 -9.82
CA THR A 113 -10.70 13.68 -9.41
C THR A 113 -9.85 13.75 -8.15
N TYR A 114 -8.86 14.64 -8.10
CA TYR A 114 -8.02 14.83 -6.91
C TYR A 114 -8.84 15.31 -5.71
N THR A 115 -9.80 16.22 -5.92
CA THR A 115 -10.71 16.67 -4.86
C THR A 115 -11.51 15.51 -4.28
N LYS A 116 -12.10 14.68 -5.15
CA LYS A 116 -12.84 13.48 -4.77
C LYS A 116 -11.96 12.47 -4.01
N LEU A 117 -10.77 12.16 -4.54
CA LEU A 117 -9.86 11.19 -3.92
C LEU A 117 -9.34 11.67 -2.56
N ARG A 118 -8.98 12.94 -2.41
CA ARG A 118 -8.59 13.50 -1.09
C ARG A 118 -9.75 13.43 -0.11
N GLY A 119 -10.99 13.63 -0.57
CA GLY A 119 -12.18 13.42 0.25
C GLY A 119 -12.34 11.98 0.75
N LEU A 120 -12.14 10.99 -0.14
CA LEU A 120 -12.21 9.57 0.20
C LEU A 120 -11.06 9.11 1.12
N LEU A 121 -9.86 9.67 0.94
CA LEU A 121 -8.67 9.30 1.71
C LEU A 121 -8.66 9.89 3.12
N LYS A 122 -9.45 10.94 3.39
CA LYS A 122 -9.47 11.63 4.68
C LYS A 122 -9.83 10.67 5.82
N GLY A 123 -8.87 10.39 6.71
CA GLY A 123 -9.05 9.46 7.83
C GLY A 123 -9.22 7.99 7.43
N ALA A 124 -8.94 7.62 6.17
CA ALA A 124 -9.16 6.26 5.66
C ALA A 124 -8.26 5.19 6.31
N MET A 125 -7.18 5.60 6.99
CA MET A 125 -6.21 4.70 7.63
C MET A 125 -6.32 4.66 9.16
N ARG A 126 -7.35 5.23 9.77
CA ARG A 126 -7.55 5.16 11.23
C ARG A 126 -7.45 3.72 11.75
N GLY A 127 -6.59 3.50 12.74
CA GLY A 127 -6.34 2.19 13.33
C GLY A 127 -5.54 1.22 12.44
N ARG A 128 -4.89 1.71 11.39
CA ARG A 128 -4.05 0.95 10.44
C ARG A 128 -2.64 1.54 10.36
N THR A 129 -1.71 0.72 9.89
CA THR A 129 -0.34 1.14 9.59
C THR A 129 -0.26 1.72 8.17
N LEU A 130 0.38 2.87 8.02
CA LEU A 130 0.78 3.41 6.72
C LEU A 130 2.19 2.90 6.38
N PHE A 131 2.30 2.07 5.34
CA PHE A 131 3.58 1.57 4.85
C PHE A 131 4.18 2.53 3.81
N ALA A 132 5.40 3.01 4.06
CA ALA A 132 6.20 3.75 3.10
C ALA A 132 7.17 2.77 2.42
N ILE A 133 6.90 2.44 1.16
CA ILE A 133 7.56 1.32 0.45
C ILE A 133 8.43 1.87 -0.70
N PRO A 134 9.74 2.05 -0.48
CA PRO A 134 10.65 2.37 -1.58
C PRO A 134 10.79 1.16 -2.50
N TYR A 135 10.84 1.40 -3.82
CA TYR A 135 11.10 0.38 -4.82
C TYR A 135 11.90 0.96 -5.99
N ILE A 136 12.53 0.07 -6.75
CA ILE A 136 13.25 0.40 -7.99
C ILE A 136 12.59 -0.31 -9.16
N MET A 137 12.62 0.33 -10.33
CA MET A 137 12.08 -0.23 -11.57
C MET A 137 13.24 -0.73 -12.42
N GLY A 138 13.46 -2.05 -12.43
CA GLY A 138 14.57 -2.69 -13.13
C GLY A 138 15.76 -3.01 -12.21
N PRO A 139 16.90 -3.44 -12.79
CA PRO A 139 18.11 -3.76 -12.03
C PRO A 139 18.64 -2.54 -11.23
N PRO A 140 19.15 -2.74 -10.00
CA PRO A 140 19.69 -1.65 -9.16
C PRO A 140 20.85 -0.86 -9.77
N ASP A 141 21.55 -1.46 -10.73
CA ASP A 141 22.71 -0.94 -11.44
C ASP A 141 22.36 -0.22 -12.76
N SER A 142 21.07 0.03 -13.02
CA SER A 142 20.59 0.74 -14.20
C SER A 142 20.87 2.24 -14.17
#